data_AF-A0A0L7L965-F1
#
_entry.id   AF-A0A0L7L965-F1
#
_cell.length_a   1.000
_cell.length_b   1.000
_cell.length_c   1.000
_cell.angle_alpha   90.00
_cell.angle_beta   90.00
_cell.angle_gamma   90.00
#
_symmetry.space_group_name_H-M   'P 1'
#
loop_
_entity.id
_entity.type
_entity.pdbx_description
1 polymer ?
#
loop_
_entity_poly.entity_id
_entity_poly.type
_entity_poly.pdbx_seq_one_letter_code
_entity_poly.pdbx_strand_id
1 'polypeptide(L)'
;MKSLIKNLPSYSFSKPDWSYLDHITLADPEFNISRPVDILFGADIYSLILLEGICRGEQNNSPMAQNTTLGWILSGCARTLQCNIILNNLEEIHKFWEIEDIAEESNLSLEDQECIEYYKNTTIRREDGRYEVRLPLKSDYETNLGLSKNRAVAQFKSLERKFTKNKQMEESYKSFMKEYQTMGHMTPATIKEFTSIESLTFA
;
A
#
# COMPACT_ATOMS: atom_id res chain seq x y z
N MET A 1 4.11 23.29 12.86
CA MET A 1 3.70 21.92 13.25
C MET A 1 2.70 21.46 12.21
N LYS A 2 2.95 20.36 11.48
CA LYS A 2 2.02 19.87 10.44
C LYS A 2 0.75 19.37 11.15
N SER A 3 -0.42 19.85 10.74
CA SER A 3 -1.69 19.50 11.37
C SER A 3 -2.13 18.12 10.85
N LEU A 4 -2.21 17.14 11.75
CA LEU A 4 -2.64 15.76 11.48
C LEU A 4 -4.16 15.64 11.27
N ILE A 5 -4.94 16.62 11.75
CA ILE A 5 -6.40 16.56 11.80
C ILE A 5 -6.96 17.92 11.38
N LYS A 6 -8.01 17.91 10.56
CA LYS A 6 -8.77 19.12 10.20
C LYS A 6 -9.35 19.78 11.47
N ASN A 7 -9.74 21.04 11.34
CA ASN A 7 -10.39 21.75 12.44
C ASN A 7 -11.58 20.95 12.99
N LEU A 8 -11.70 20.92 14.31
CA LEU A 8 -12.82 20.31 15.01
C LEU A 8 -13.57 21.38 15.81
N PRO A 9 -14.93 21.39 15.74
CA PRO A 9 -15.76 20.73 14.74
C PRO A 9 -15.43 21.19 13.31
N SER A 10 -15.83 20.43 12.29
CA SER A 10 -15.59 20.77 10.87
C SER A 10 -16.20 22.11 10.45
N TYR A 11 -17.23 22.56 11.16
CA TYR A 11 -17.86 23.88 11.03
C TYR A 11 -18.35 24.34 12.40
N SER A 12 -18.34 25.66 12.62
CA SER A 12 -18.88 26.23 13.86
C SER A 12 -20.40 26.10 13.90
N PHE A 13 -20.94 25.84 15.09
CA PHE A 13 -22.39 25.72 15.30
C PHE A 13 -22.83 26.47 16.56
N SER A 14 -24.13 26.75 16.68
CA SER A 14 -24.71 27.37 17.86
C SER A 14 -24.75 26.37 19.01
N LYS A 15 -24.26 26.76 20.19
CA LYS A 15 -24.34 25.90 21.40
C LYS A 15 -25.79 25.53 21.69
N PRO A 16 -26.11 24.23 21.78
CA PRO A 16 -27.41 23.81 22.27
C PRO A 16 -27.57 24.19 23.75
N ASP A 17 -28.79 24.47 24.16
CA ASP A 17 -29.11 24.76 25.55
C ASP A 17 -29.24 23.43 26.32
N TRP A 18 -28.27 23.19 27.21
CA TRP A 18 -28.19 22.00 28.05
C TRP A 18 -28.12 22.41 29.52
N SER A 19 -29.26 22.82 30.07
CA SER A 19 -29.37 23.32 31.46
C SER A 19 -28.79 22.38 32.52
N TYR A 20 -28.83 21.06 32.28
CA TYR A 20 -28.23 20.05 33.16
C TYR A 20 -26.69 20.08 33.17
N LEU A 21 -26.04 20.87 32.32
CA LEU A 21 -24.59 21.07 32.27
C LEU A 21 -24.16 22.45 32.77
N ASP A 22 -25.08 23.31 33.21
CA ASP A 22 -24.76 24.68 33.65
C ASP A 22 -23.86 24.73 34.90
N HIS A 23 -23.80 23.63 35.65
CA HIS A 23 -23.04 23.51 36.89
C HIS A 23 -21.64 22.92 36.71
N ILE A 24 -21.23 22.59 35.49
CA ILE A 24 -19.92 21.99 35.19
C ILE A 24 -19.05 22.93 34.35
N THR A 25 -17.73 22.78 34.51
CA THR A 25 -16.74 23.50 33.69
C THR A 25 -16.19 22.57 32.61
N LEU A 26 -16.50 22.85 31.35
CA LEU A 26 -16.01 22.06 30.23
C LEU A 26 -14.50 22.23 30.03
N ALA A 27 -13.83 21.14 29.66
CA ALA A 27 -12.42 21.15 29.24
C ALA A 27 -12.21 22.03 28.00
N ASP A 28 -13.20 22.02 27.10
CA ASP A 28 -13.28 22.93 25.97
C ASP A 28 -14.57 23.78 26.05
N PRO A 29 -14.51 25.01 26.57
CA PRO A 29 -15.66 25.92 26.62
C PRO A 29 -16.14 26.36 25.23
N GLU A 30 -15.31 26.24 24.19
CA GLU A 30 -15.60 26.69 22.82
C GLU A 30 -15.67 25.50 21.85
N PHE A 31 -16.06 24.32 22.34
CA PHE A 31 -16.20 23.07 21.57
C PHE A 31 -17.08 23.19 20.32
N ASN A 32 -17.89 24.25 20.22
CA ASN A 32 -18.78 24.54 19.12
C ASN A 32 -18.13 25.41 18.02
N ILE A 33 -16.91 25.91 18.21
CA ILE A 33 -16.18 26.76 17.28
C ILE A 33 -15.17 25.93 16.50
N SER A 34 -15.25 25.94 15.17
CA SER A 34 -14.29 25.24 14.32
C SER A 34 -12.89 25.84 14.44
N ARG A 35 -11.96 25.06 14.98
CA ARG A 35 -10.56 25.48 15.19
C ARG A 35 -9.60 24.30 15.14
N PRO A 36 -8.30 24.54 14.91
CA PRO A 36 -7.30 23.46 14.93
C PRO A 36 -7.24 22.80 16.30
N VAL A 37 -6.93 21.50 16.31
CA VAL A 37 -6.66 20.76 17.55
C VAL A 37 -5.26 21.11 18.05
N ASP A 38 -5.17 21.57 19.31
CA ASP A 38 -3.89 21.94 19.94
C ASP A 38 -3.05 20.72 20.34
N ILE A 39 -3.70 19.72 20.96
CA ILE A 39 -3.06 18.53 21.51
C ILE A 39 -3.94 17.30 21.23
N LEU A 40 -3.33 16.22 20.76
CA LEU A 40 -3.96 14.91 20.60
C LEU A 40 -3.46 13.96 21.68
N PHE A 41 -4.38 13.36 22.44
CA PHE A 41 -4.05 12.33 23.43
C PHE A 41 -4.17 10.93 22.83
N GLY A 42 -3.19 10.07 23.14
CA GLY A 42 -3.27 8.64 22.87
C GLY A 42 -4.33 7.97 23.75
N ALA A 43 -4.80 6.79 23.30
CA ALA A 43 -5.81 6.01 24.04
C ALA A 43 -5.29 5.48 25.39
N ASP A 44 -3.97 5.36 25.54
CA ASP A 44 -3.27 5.02 26.77
C ASP A 44 -3.41 6.12 27.85
N ILE A 45 -3.50 7.39 27.44
CA ILE A 45 -3.69 8.52 28.36
C ILE A 45 -5.15 8.64 28.84
N TYR A 46 -6.11 8.17 28.04
CA TYR A 46 -7.54 8.31 28.36
C TYR A 46 -7.89 7.75 29.75
N SER A 47 -7.39 6.57 30.10
CA SER A 47 -7.63 5.95 31.41
C SER A 47 -6.97 6.68 32.58
N LEU A 48 -5.91 7.45 32.33
CA LEU A 48 -5.15 8.17 33.35
C LEU A 48 -5.80 9.50 33.74
N ILE A 49 -6.51 10.14 32.82
CA ILE A 49 -7.13 11.46 33.03
C ILE A 49 -8.57 11.38 33.52
N LEU A 50 -9.20 10.20 33.47
CA LEU A 50 -10.58 10.00 33.91
C LEU A 50 -10.71 10.19 35.42
N LEU A 51 -11.73 10.95 35.82
CA LEU A 51 -12.11 11.14 37.21
C LEU A 51 -13.51 10.58 37.47
N GLU A 52 -13.86 10.44 38.74
CA GLU A 52 -15.24 10.14 39.12
C GLU A 52 -16.17 11.31 38.75
N GLY A 53 -17.34 10.98 38.21
CA GLY A 53 -18.37 11.94 37.83
C GLY A 53 -18.84 11.78 36.38
N ILE A 54 -20.14 11.54 36.22
CA ILE A 54 -20.81 11.46 34.93
C ILE A 54 -22.13 12.24 35.01
N CYS A 55 -22.34 13.17 34.09
CA CYS A 55 -23.60 13.88 33.94
C CYS A 55 -24.29 13.40 32.67
N ARG A 56 -25.53 12.92 32.77
CA ARG A 56 -26.31 12.42 31.63
C ARG A 56 -27.57 13.25 31.48
N GLY A 57 -27.88 13.69 30.26
CA GLY A 57 -29.17 14.29 29.99
C GLY A 57 -30.28 13.23 29.97
N GLU A 58 -31.50 13.65 30.28
CA GLU A 58 -32.67 12.75 30.36
C GLU A 58 -33.18 12.28 28.99
N GLN A 59 -32.88 13.02 27.92
CA GLN A 59 -33.37 12.71 26.58
C GLN A 59 -32.43 11.78 25.81
N ASN A 60 -33.02 10.94 24.94
CA ASN A 60 -32.32 9.87 24.20
C ASN A 60 -31.27 10.37 23.18
N ASN A 61 -31.06 11.69 23.03
CA ASN A 61 -29.99 12.28 22.20
C ASN A 61 -29.19 13.38 22.94
N SER A 62 -29.37 13.54 24.24
CA SER A 62 -28.57 14.50 25.01
C SER A 62 -27.14 13.97 25.19
N PRO A 63 -26.10 14.81 25.07
CA PRO A 63 -24.74 14.37 25.34
C PRO A 63 -24.57 14.03 26.82
N MET A 64 -23.62 13.14 27.08
CA MET A 64 -23.10 12.85 28.40
C MET A 64 -21.83 13.68 28.62
N ALA A 65 -21.66 14.20 29.83
CA ALA A 65 -20.40 14.79 30.26
C ALA A 65 -19.65 13.82 31.19
N GLN A 66 -18.36 13.68 30.99
CA GLN A 66 -17.46 12.87 31.82
C GLN A 66 -16.41 13.78 32.46
N ASN A 67 -16.21 13.62 33.76
CA ASN A 67 -15.20 14.39 34.48
C ASN A 67 -13.79 13.88 34.15
N THR A 68 -12.85 14.80 33.93
CA THR A 68 -11.44 14.51 33.70
C THR A 68 -10.55 15.53 34.39
N THR A 69 -9.26 15.25 34.52
CA THR A 69 -8.27 16.19 35.07
C THR A 69 -8.14 17.50 34.28
N LEU A 70 -8.62 17.54 33.02
CA LEU A 70 -8.59 18.70 32.14
C LEU A 70 -9.89 19.53 32.18
N GLY A 71 -10.90 19.08 32.93
CA GLY A 71 -12.27 19.58 32.90
C GLY A 71 -13.24 18.54 32.34
N TRP A 72 -14.51 18.91 32.24
CA TRP A 72 -15.54 17.98 31.77
C TRP A 72 -15.53 17.86 30.24
N ILE A 73 -15.49 16.63 29.73
CA ILE A 73 -15.55 16.35 28.29
C ILE A 73 -16.95 15.90 27.89
N LEU A 74 -17.38 16.24 26.68
CA LEU A 74 -18.69 15.88 26.15
C LEU A 74 -18.58 14.71 25.18
N SER A 75 -19.47 13.72 25.36
CA SER A 75 -19.56 12.52 24.54
C SER A 75 -21.03 12.22 24.23
N GLY A 76 -21.41 12.06 22.97
CA GLY A 76 -22.78 11.75 22.62
C GLY A 76 -23.09 11.93 21.14
N CYS A 77 -24.34 11.63 20.78
CA CYS A 77 -24.80 11.74 19.40
C CYS A 77 -25.17 13.19 19.07
N ALA A 78 -24.25 13.93 18.46
CA ALA A 78 -24.63 15.12 17.71
C ALA A 78 -25.35 14.65 16.44
N ARG A 79 -26.69 14.69 16.40
CA ARG A 79 -27.45 14.46 15.17
C ARG A 79 -27.11 15.55 14.15
N THR A 80 -26.03 15.35 13.42
CA THR A 80 -25.70 16.11 12.23
C THR A 80 -26.21 15.29 11.05
N LEU A 81 -27.25 15.76 10.37
CA LEU A 81 -27.77 15.17 9.13
C LEU A 81 -26.81 15.34 7.94
N GLN A 82 -25.52 15.53 8.21
CA GLN A 82 -24.47 15.65 7.22
C GLN A 82 -23.50 14.51 7.45
N CYS A 83 -23.49 13.57 6.51
CA CYS A 83 -22.39 12.63 6.38
C CYS A 83 -21.10 13.47 6.36
N ASN A 84 -20.22 13.26 7.34
CA ASN A 84 -18.84 13.73 7.26
C ASN A 84 -18.16 12.94 6.14
N ILE A 85 -18.38 13.35 4.89
CA ILE A 85 -17.56 12.90 3.77
C ILE A 85 -16.22 13.59 3.99
N ILE A 86 -15.28 12.85 4.55
CA ILE A 86 -13.89 13.26 4.54
C ILE A 86 -13.43 13.16 3.08
N LEU A 87 -13.58 14.25 2.33
CA LEU A 87 -12.90 14.42 1.05
C LEU A 87 -11.42 14.63 1.37
N ASN A 88 -10.69 13.52 1.48
CA ASN A 88 -9.25 13.57 1.49
C ASN A 88 -8.80 13.87 0.07
N ASN A 89 -8.10 14.99 -0.12
CA ASN A 89 -7.37 15.20 -1.36
C ASN A 89 -6.20 14.19 -1.42
N LEU A 90 -5.78 13.79 -2.62
CA LEU A 90 -4.63 12.89 -2.81
C LEU A 90 -3.37 13.41 -2.10
N GLU A 91 -3.20 14.74 -2.02
CA GLU A 91 -2.11 15.37 -1.27
C GLU A 91 -2.20 15.14 0.24
N GLU A 92 -3.40 15.08 0.81
CA GLU A 92 -3.61 14.82 2.25
C GLU A 92 -3.29 13.35 2.56
N ILE A 93 -3.66 12.44 1.67
CA ILE A 93 -3.29 11.02 1.76
C ILE A 93 -1.77 10.89 1.68
N HIS A 94 -1.12 11.50 0.70
CA HIS A 94 0.34 11.46 0.56
C HIS A 94 1.06 11.97 1.83
N LYS A 95 0.58 13.08 2.41
CA LYS A 95 1.12 13.62 3.66
C LYS A 95 0.88 12.71 4.86
N PHE A 96 -0.26 12.02 4.92
CA PHE A 96 -0.52 11.04 5.96
C PHE A 96 0.48 9.89 5.87
N TRP A 97 0.70 9.34 4.67
CA TRP A 97 1.71 8.30 4.45
C TRP A 97 3.13 8.79 4.79
N GLU A 98 3.49 10.03 4.48
CA GLU A 98 4.80 10.60 4.88
C GLU A 98 5.00 10.71 6.40
N ILE A 99 3.92 10.86 7.17
CA ILE A 99 3.98 11.09 8.62
C ILE A 99 3.83 9.77 9.39
N GLU A 100 2.99 8.85 8.91
CA GLU A 100 2.77 7.52 9.46
C GLU A 100 3.76 6.48 8.93
N ASP A 101 4.49 6.78 7.84
CA ASP A 101 5.74 6.09 7.57
C ASP A 101 6.61 6.33 8.80
N ILE A 102 6.70 5.29 9.62
CA ILE A 102 7.86 5.07 10.44
C ILE A 102 8.98 5.10 9.41
N ALA A 103 9.74 6.20 9.37
CA ALA A 103 11.05 6.20 8.77
C ALA A 103 11.88 5.21 9.59
N GLU A 104 11.63 3.92 9.40
CA GLU A 104 12.69 2.96 9.43
C GLU A 104 13.62 3.53 8.37
N GLU A 105 14.70 4.17 8.82
CA GLU A 105 15.98 4.02 8.16
C GLU A 105 16.17 2.51 8.03
N SER A 106 15.52 1.94 7.01
CA SER A 106 15.73 0.58 6.61
C SER A 106 17.21 0.58 6.34
N ASN A 107 17.93 -0.16 7.16
CA ASN A 107 19.33 -0.47 6.90
C ASN A 107 19.30 -1.33 5.65
N LEU A 108 19.13 -0.68 4.48
CA LEU A 108 19.08 -1.32 3.18
C LEU A 108 20.37 -2.12 3.12
N SER A 109 20.22 -3.44 3.01
CA SER A 109 21.37 -4.29 2.81
C SER A 109 22.05 -3.89 1.50
N LEU A 110 23.30 -4.30 1.34
CA LEU A 110 24.02 -4.07 0.09
C LEU A 110 23.21 -4.64 -1.11
N GLU A 111 22.57 -5.79 -0.92
CA GLU A 111 21.71 -6.43 -1.93
C GLU A 111 20.47 -5.60 -2.25
N ASP A 112 19.85 -4.95 -1.25
CA ASP A 112 18.69 -4.08 -1.47
C ASP A 112 19.08 -2.85 -2.29
N GLN A 113 20.23 -2.25 -1.98
CA GLN A 113 20.76 -1.10 -2.72
C GLN A 113 21.05 -1.47 -4.17
N GLU A 114 21.72 -2.60 -4.40
CA GLU A 114 21.99 -3.12 -5.74
C GLU A 114 20.70 -3.38 -6.52
N CYS A 115 19.67 -3.95 -5.87
CA CYS A 115 18.36 -4.19 -6.49
C CYS A 115 17.65 -2.88 -6.88
N ILE A 116 17.65 -1.89 -5.99
CA ILE A 116 17.05 -0.57 -6.24
C ILE A 116 17.78 0.12 -7.39
N GLU A 117 19.11 0.11 -7.39
CA GLU A 117 19.91 0.72 -8.45
C GLU A 117 19.70 -0.01 -9.78
N TYR A 118 19.66 -1.35 -9.77
CA TYR A 118 19.34 -2.15 -10.95
C TYR A 118 17.97 -1.81 -11.52
N TYR A 119 16.94 -1.73 -10.67
CA TYR A 119 15.58 -1.37 -11.09
C TYR A 119 15.55 0.03 -11.71
N LYS A 120 16.18 1.03 -11.07
CA LYS A 120 16.26 2.41 -11.58
C LYS A 120 16.96 2.48 -12.94
N ASN A 121 18.03 1.72 -13.12
CA ASN A 121 18.84 1.76 -14.34
C ASN A 121 18.23 0.96 -15.50
N THR A 122 17.44 -0.06 -15.21
CA THR A 122 16.94 -1.01 -16.23
C THR A 122 15.45 -0.94 -16.50
N THR A 123 14.68 -0.24 -15.66
CA THR A 123 13.24 -0.10 -15.85
C THR A 123 12.93 1.17 -16.62
N ILE A 124 12.23 1.03 -17.74
CA ILE A 124 11.85 2.13 -18.63
C ILE A 124 10.33 2.15 -18.77
N ARG A 125 9.74 3.33 -18.64
CA ARG A 125 8.34 3.54 -18.99
C ARG A 125 8.25 3.89 -20.48
N ARG A 126 7.54 3.05 -21.24
CA ARG A 126 7.31 3.23 -22.67
C ARG A 126 6.23 4.29 -22.91
N GLU A 127 6.17 4.80 -24.14
CA GLU A 127 5.22 5.85 -24.56
C GLU A 127 3.74 5.41 -24.44
N ASP A 128 3.47 4.11 -24.53
CA ASP A 128 2.14 3.51 -24.33
C ASP A 128 1.74 3.38 -22.85
N GLY A 129 2.60 3.83 -21.93
CA GLY A 129 2.40 3.77 -20.49
C GLY A 129 2.80 2.44 -19.83
N ARG A 130 3.26 1.44 -20.60
CA ARG A 130 3.74 0.16 -20.05
C ARG A 130 5.17 0.28 -19.53
N TYR A 131 5.51 -0.57 -18.57
CA TYR A 131 6.88 -0.68 -18.06
C TYR A 131 7.61 -1.83 -18.73
N GLU A 132 8.79 -1.54 -19.25
CA GLU A 132 9.78 -2.52 -19.64
C GLU A 132 10.74 -2.69 -18.47
N VAL A 133 10.76 -3.89 -17.90
CA VAL A 133 11.57 -4.23 -16.72
C VAL A 133 12.53 -5.33 -17.11
N ARG A 134 13.82 -5.14 -16.82
CA ARG A 134 14.80 -6.20 -16.99
C ARG A 134 14.74 -7.16 -15.81
N LEU A 135 14.75 -8.46 -16.09
CA LEU A 135 14.80 -9.48 -15.04
C LEU A 135 16.20 -9.50 -14.40
N PRO A 136 16.31 -9.28 -13.07
CA PRO A 136 17.59 -9.36 -12.39
C PRO A 136 18.06 -10.83 -12.36
N LEU A 137 19.29 -11.05 -12.82
CA LEU A 137 19.97 -12.34 -12.70
C LEU A 137 21.04 -12.21 -11.63
N LYS A 138 21.16 -13.23 -10.77
CA LYS A 138 22.24 -13.31 -9.77
C LYS A 138 23.59 -13.42 -10.47
N SER A 139 24.64 -12.86 -9.89
CA SER A 139 25.99 -12.84 -10.47
C SER A 139 26.56 -14.24 -10.79
N ASP A 140 26.14 -15.27 -10.05
CA ASP A 140 26.58 -16.66 -10.17
C ASP A 140 25.51 -17.57 -10.83
N TYR A 141 24.55 -17.00 -11.57
CA TYR A 141 23.47 -17.78 -12.16
C TYR A 141 23.96 -18.86 -13.14
N GLU A 142 25.02 -18.59 -13.91
CA GLU A 142 25.57 -19.50 -14.92
C GLU A 142 26.11 -20.80 -14.31
N THR A 143 26.76 -20.70 -13.16
CA THR A 143 27.29 -21.87 -12.44
C THR A 143 26.19 -22.61 -11.67
N ASN A 144 25.17 -21.90 -11.20
CA ASN A 144 24.05 -22.46 -10.43
C ASN A 144 22.87 -22.98 -11.28
N LEU A 145 22.83 -22.68 -12.58
CA LEU A 145 21.78 -23.16 -13.50
C LEU A 145 21.72 -24.70 -13.58
N GLY A 146 22.80 -25.40 -13.23
CA GLY A 146 22.85 -26.84 -13.04
C GLY A 146 22.35 -27.64 -14.23
N LEU A 147 21.50 -28.66 -13.96
CA LEU A 147 20.99 -29.60 -14.98
C LEU A 147 19.80 -29.07 -15.81
N SER A 148 19.54 -27.76 -15.80
CA SER A 148 18.38 -27.16 -16.47
C SER A 148 18.33 -27.47 -17.97
N LYS A 149 19.47 -27.46 -18.66
CA LYS A 149 19.57 -27.84 -20.08
C LYS A 149 19.15 -29.29 -20.32
N ASN A 150 19.67 -30.22 -19.53
CA ASN A 150 19.35 -31.65 -19.67
C ASN A 150 17.85 -31.91 -19.43
N ARG A 151 17.26 -31.23 -18.44
CA ARG A 151 15.82 -31.30 -18.17
C ARG A 151 15.00 -30.72 -19.33
N ALA A 152 15.39 -29.59 -19.90
CA ALA A 152 14.72 -28.99 -21.05
C ALA A 152 14.77 -29.91 -22.28
N VAL A 153 15.93 -30.50 -22.58
CA VAL A 153 16.09 -31.46 -23.68
C VAL A 153 15.25 -32.72 -23.46
N ALA A 154 15.20 -33.25 -22.22
CA ALA A 154 14.38 -34.41 -21.90
C ALA A 154 12.88 -34.13 -22.08
N GLN A 155 12.43 -32.94 -21.67
CA GLN A 155 11.04 -32.48 -21.88
C GLN A 155 10.71 -32.33 -23.37
N PHE A 156 11.62 -31.73 -24.15
CA PHE A 156 11.47 -31.61 -25.60
C PHE A 156 11.31 -32.99 -26.27
N LYS A 157 12.19 -33.95 -25.99
CA LYS A 157 12.08 -35.32 -26.51
C LYS A 157 10.80 -36.02 -26.06
N SER A 158 10.33 -35.73 -24.85
CA SER A 158 9.06 -36.26 -24.35
C SER A 158 7.87 -35.72 -25.15
N LEU A 159 7.90 -34.44 -25.51
CA LEU A 159 6.91 -33.78 -26.35
C LEU A 159 6.89 -34.41 -27.75
N GLU A 160 8.05 -34.63 -28.38
CA GLU A 160 8.15 -35.28 -29.68
C GLU A 160 7.53 -36.68 -29.69
N ARG A 161 7.80 -37.49 -28.66
CA ARG A 161 7.18 -38.81 -28.52
C ARG A 161 5.65 -38.75 -28.36
N LYS A 162 5.12 -37.71 -27.70
CA LYS A 162 3.67 -37.51 -27.60
C LYS A 162 3.07 -37.17 -28.95
N PHE A 163 3.72 -36.34 -29.74
CA PHE A 163 3.30 -36.00 -31.10
C PHE A 163 3.27 -37.21 -32.03
N THR A 164 4.24 -38.11 -31.93
CA THR A 164 4.21 -39.36 -32.72
C THR A 164 2.99 -40.24 -32.40
N LYS A 165 2.52 -40.22 -31.15
CA LYS A 165 1.36 -41.00 -30.71
C LYS A 165 0.02 -40.30 -30.98
N ASN A 166 0.01 -38.96 -30.99
CA ASN A 166 -1.19 -38.16 -31.21
C ASN A 166 -0.90 -37.03 -32.21
N LYS A 167 -1.27 -37.28 -33.47
CA LYS A 167 -1.02 -36.38 -34.59
C LYS A 167 -1.86 -35.09 -34.54
N GLN A 168 -3.06 -35.16 -33.98
CA GLN A 168 -3.92 -33.99 -33.78
C GLN A 168 -3.28 -32.98 -32.81
N MET A 169 -2.66 -33.48 -31.73
CA MET A 169 -1.93 -32.65 -30.78
C MET A 169 -0.71 -31.97 -31.42
N GLU A 170 0.01 -32.69 -32.29
CA GLU A 170 1.15 -32.13 -33.04
C GLU A 170 0.72 -30.95 -33.93
N GLU A 171 -0.34 -31.15 -34.73
CA GLU A 171 -0.88 -30.12 -35.63
C GLU A 171 -1.34 -28.89 -34.84
N SER A 172 -2.04 -29.10 -33.74
CA SER A 172 -2.56 -28.03 -32.88
C SER A 172 -1.42 -27.23 -32.24
N TYR A 173 -0.38 -27.91 -31.74
CA TYR A 173 0.81 -27.27 -31.18
C TYR A 173 1.56 -26.44 -32.24
N LYS A 174 1.78 -27.00 -33.44
CA LYS A 174 2.44 -26.27 -34.54
C LYS A 174 1.64 -25.04 -34.98
N SER A 175 0.32 -25.15 -35.03
CA SER A 175 -0.56 -24.02 -35.34
C SER A 175 -0.42 -22.91 -34.30
N PHE A 176 -0.49 -23.26 -33.00
CA PHE A 176 -0.31 -22.31 -31.90
C PHE A 176 1.05 -21.61 -31.94
N MET A 177 2.14 -22.37 -32.14
CA MET A 177 3.48 -21.79 -32.26
C MET A 177 3.55 -20.81 -33.43
N LYS A 178 2.98 -21.13 -34.60
CA LYS A 178 2.97 -20.22 -35.74
C LYS A 178 2.18 -18.94 -35.45
N GLU A 179 1.04 -19.05 -34.78
CA GLU A 179 0.22 -17.91 -34.34
C GLU A 179 0.99 -17.02 -33.35
N TYR A 180 1.61 -17.62 -32.32
CA TYR A 180 2.38 -16.92 -31.30
C TYR A 180 3.57 -16.15 -31.89
N GLN A 181 4.23 -16.71 -32.90
CA GLN A 181 5.26 -16.02 -33.69
C GLN A 181 4.68 -14.87 -34.52
N THR A 182 3.53 -15.09 -35.17
CA THR A 182 2.86 -14.08 -36.02
C THR A 182 2.40 -12.87 -35.21
N MET A 183 1.98 -13.09 -33.96
CA MET A 183 1.64 -12.03 -33.00
C MET A 183 2.87 -11.28 -32.45
N GLY A 184 4.09 -11.70 -32.79
CA GLY A 184 5.33 -11.09 -32.29
C GLY A 184 5.64 -11.43 -30.84
N HIS A 185 5.01 -12.47 -30.27
CA HIS A 185 5.28 -12.93 -28.90
C HIS A 185 6.50 -13.85 -28.80
N MET A 186 7.00 -14.36 -29.93
CA MET A 186 8.29 -15.03 -29.99
C MET A 186 8.99 -14.79 -31.32
N THR A 187 10.31 -14.88 -31.30
CA THR A 187 11.17 -14.83 -32.49
C THR A 187 12.07 -16.06 -32.52
N PRO A 188 12.46 -16.55 -33.71
CA PRO A 188 13.48 -17.58 -33.81
C PRO A 188 14.78 -17.10 -33.16
N ALA A 189 15.37 -17.92 -32.30
CA ALA A 189 16.66 -17.62 -31.69
C ALA A 189 17.75 -17.53 -32.77
N THR A 190 18.62 -16.51 -32.69
CA THR A 190 19.69 -16.31 -33.67
C THR A 190 20.96 -17.04 -33.20
N ILE A 191 21.60 -17.84 -34.06
CA ILE A 191 22.77 -18.67 -33.69
C ILE A 191 23.95 -17.82 -33.14
N LYS A 192 24.02 -16.51 -33.45
CA LYS A 192 25.03 -15.59 -32.91
C LYS A 192 24.94 -15.36 -31.39
N GLU A 193 23.82 -15.68 -30.75
CA GLU A 193 23.69 -15.62 -29.29
C GLU A 193 24.31 -16.85 -28.59
N PHE A 194 24.68 -17.90 -29.33
CA PHE A 194 25.42 -19.04 -28.79
C PHE A 194 26.93 -18.79 -28.73
N THR A 195 27.50 -17.95 -29.60
CA THR A 195 28.95 -17.75 -29.70
C THR A 195 29.51 -16.85 -28.58
N SER A 196 28.69 -15.99 -27.98
CA SER A 196 29.06 -15.26 -26.75
C SER A 196 29.09 -16.13 -25.50
N ILE A 197 28.53 -17.36 -25.57
CA ILE A 197 28.51 -18.35 -24.48
C ILE A 197 29.54 -19.46 -24.76
N GLU A 198 29.96 -19.67 -26.00
CA GLU A 198 31.02 -20.63 -26.39
C GLU A 198 32.45 -20.16 -26.11
N SER A 199 32.68 -18.92 -25.66
CA SER A 199 34.02 -18.49 -25.21
C SER A 199 34.46 -19.09 -23.87
N LEU A 200 33.69 -20.02 -23.31
CA LEU A 200 34.03 -20.79 -22.11
C LEU A 200 33.97 -22.31 -22.37
N THR A 201 34.60 -22.78 -23.45
CA THR A 201 35.11 -24.15 -23.49
C THR A 201 36.63 -24.19 -23.53
N PHE A 202 37.15 -25.19 -22.79
CA PHE A 202 38.50 -25.74 -22.76
C PHE A 202 39.42 -25.32 -21.59
N ALA A 203 39.13 -25.88 -20.42
CA ALA A 203 40.04 -26.75 -19.65
C ALA A 203 39.22 -27.68 -18.75
#